data_AF-A0A1H8ENR7-F1
#
_entry.id   AF-A0A1H8ENR7-F1
#
_cell.length_a   1.000
_cell.length_b   1.000
_cell.length_c   1.000
_cell.angle_alpha   90.00
_cell.angle_beta   90.00
_cell.angle_gamma   90.00
#
_symmetry.space_group_name_H-M   'P 1'
#
loop_
_entity.id
_entity.type
_entity.pdbx_description
1 polymer ?
#
loop_
_entity_poly.entity_id
_entity_poly.type
_entity_poly.pdbx_seq_one_letter_code
_entity_poly.pdbx_strand_id
1 'polypeptide(L)' 'MSYPVIEQETTIVWEQATRLYTIYSTVPKHIRRLLKRAAMFEIKQQQVDEDGETFALKVRGSKLPPASTFN' A
#
# COMPACT_ATOMS: atom_id res chain seq x y z
N MET A 1 -0.16 -17.00 -5.10
CA MET A 1 -1.16 -16.30 -5.92
C MET A 1 -0.90 -14.79 -5.98
N SER A 2 -0.42 -14.30 -7.13
CA SER A 2 -0.40 -12.88 -7.48
C SER A 2 -1.76 -12.46 -8.09
N TYR A 3 -2.21 -11.23 -7.84
CA TYR A 3 -3.45 -10.72 -8.43
C TYR A 3 -3.31 -10.60 -9.97
N PRO A 4 -4.32 -11.04 -10.74
CA PRO A 4 -4.43 -10.74 -12.16
C PRO A 4 -4.28 -9.23 -12.39
N VAL A 5 -3.63 -8.84 -13.49
CA VAL A 5 -3.39 -7.41 -13.82
C VAL A 5 -4.69 -6.58 -13.81
N ILE A 6 -5.82 -7.21 -14.18
CA ILE A 6 -7.15 -6.60 -14.22
C ILE A 6 -7.70 -6.28 -12.81
N GLU A 7 -7.24 -6.99 -11.77
CA GLU A 7 -7.68 -6.84 -10.38
C GLU A 7 -6.71 -5.99 -9.54
N GLN A 8 -5.64 -5.47 -10.16
CA GLN A 8 -4.69 -4.62 -9.46
C GLN A 8 -5.25 -3.22 -9.29
N GLU A 9 -5.37 -2.80 -8.03
CA GLU A 9 -5.88 -1.49 -7.67
C GLU A 9 -5.04 -0.83 -6.57
N THR A 10 -5.19 0.48 -6.44
CA THR A 10 -4.64 1.24 -5.33
C THR A 10 -5.68 2.23 -4.86
N THR A 11 -6.06 2.09 -3.60
CA THR A 11 -7.10 2.88 -2.95
C THR A 11 -6.46 3.74 -1.87
N ILE A 12 -6.73 5.03 -1.91
CA ILE A 12 -6.22 6.01 -0.95
C ILE A 12 -7.43 6.69 -0.30
N VAL A 13 -7.54 6.57 1.01
CA VAL A 13 -8.65 7.13 1.79
C VAL A 13 -8.09 8.10 2.82
N TRP A 14 -8.62 9.33 2.83
CA TRP A 14 -8.36 10.30 3.89
C TRP A 14 -9.46 10.22 4.94
N GLU A 15 -9.09 9.88 6.18
CA GLU A 15 -10.03 9.84 7.30
C GLU A 15 -10.00 11.17 8.07
N GLN A 16 -11.10 11.94 8.00
CA GLN A 16 -11.18 13.27 8.63
C GLN A 16 -11.07 13.22 10.16
N ALA A 17 -11.63 12.19 10.79
CA ALA A 17 -11.65 12.06 12.26
C ALA A 17 -10.24 11.92 12.85
N THR A 18 -9.39 11.14 12.20
CA THR A 18 -8.03 10.86 12.68
C THR A 18 -6.97 11.69 11.97
N ARG A 19 -7.32 12.36 10.87
CA ARG A 19 -6.38 13.07 9.98
C ARG A 19 -5.25 12.17 9.49
N LEU A 20 -5.59 10.94 9.12
CA LEU A 20 -4.65 9.95 8.61
C LEU A 20 -5.08 9.45 7.23
N TYR A 21 -4.09 9.19 6.39
CA TYR A 21 -4.26 8.46 5.13
C TYR A 21 -4.22 6.97 5.40
N THR A 22 -5.18 6.25 4.83
CA THR A 22 -5.15 4.80 4.69
C THR A 22 -4.92 4.46 3.23
N ILE A 23 -3.88 3.71 2.93
CA ILE A 23 -3.53 3.31 1.57
C ILE A 23 -3.60 1.79 1.51
N TYR A 24 -4.37 1.29 0.56
CA TYR A 24 -4.44 -0.12 0.22
C TYR A 24 -3.95 -0.29 -1.22
N SER A 25 -3.10 -1.29 -1.47
CA SER A 25 -2.58 -1.56 -2.79
C SER A 25 -2.41 -3.05 -3.02
N THR A 26 -2.87 -3.52 -4.17
CA THR A 26 -2.56 -4.84 -4.73
C THR A 26 -1.58 -4.76 -5.92
N VAL A 27 -1.26 -3.53 -6.37
CA VAL A 27 -0.26 -3.29 -7.42
C VAL A 27 1.17 -3.59 -6.89
N PRO A 28 1.90 -4.58 -7.43
CA PRO A 28 3.21 -4.99 -6.91
C PRO A 28 4.24 -3.84 -6.90
N LYS A 29 4.23 -3.00 -7.94
CA LYS A 29 5.11 -1.83 -8.07
C LYS A 29 4.89 -0.81 -6.94
N HIS A 30 3.63 -0.57 -6.57
CA HIS A 30 3.28 0.37 -5.50
C HIS A 30 3.61 -0.22 -4.14
N ILE A 31 3.30 -1.50 -3.91
CA ILE A 31 3.66 -2.23 -2.69
C ILE A 31 5.16 -2.12 -2.42
N ARG A 32 6.00 -2.45 -3.40
CA ARG A 32 7.47 -2.38 -3.26
C ARG A 32 7.94 -0.97 -2.90
N ARG A 33 7.33 0.09 -3.46
CA ARG A 33 7.68 1.48 -3.16
C ARG A 33 7.16 1.95 -1.80
N LEU A 34 5.97 1.51 -1.40
CA LEU A 34 5.40 1.77 -0.08
C LEU A 34 6.23 1.12 1.02
N LEU A 35 6.67 -0.14 0.82
CA LEU A 35 7.57 -0.85 1.74
C LEU A 35 8.93 -0.15 1.86
N LYS A 36 9.50 0.37 0.77
CA LYS A 36 10.72 1.21 0.83
C LYS A 36 10.53 2.49 1.63
N ARG A 37 9.29 2.96 1.76
CA ARG A 37 8.90 4.14 2.55
C ARG A 37 8.26 3.74 3.87
N ALA A 38 8.46 2.52 4.37
CA ALA A 38 7.81 2.01 5.58
C ALA A 38 8.01 2.92 6.81
N ALA A 39 9.13 3.65 6.91
CA ALA A 39 9.33 4.62 8.00
C ALA A 39 8.29 5.77 8.04
N MET A 40 7.56 6.03 6.94
CA MET A 40 6.52 7.04 6.87
C MET A 40 5.13 6.52 7.27
N PHE A 41 4.97 5.20 7.40
CA PHE A 41 3.67 4.58 7.57
C PHE A 41 3.69 3.45 8.60
N GLU A 42 2.57 3.27 9.26
CA GLU A 42 2.30 2.07 10.03
C GLU A 42 1.69 1.00 9.10
N ILE A 43 2.31 -0.17 9.02
CA ILE A 43 1.76 -1.31 8.28
C ILE A 43 0.60 -1.88 9.11
N LYS A 44 -0.62 -1.82 8.57
CA LYS A 44 -1.82 -2.35 9.21
C LYS A 44 -2.14 -3.77 8.77
N GLN A 45 -1.86 -4.09 7.51
CA GLN A 45 -2.07 -5.42 6.96
C GLN A 45 -1.05 -5.66 5.86
N GLN A 46 -0.47 -6.86 5.85
CA GLN A 46 0.45 -7.31 4.83
C GLN A 46 0.09 -8.76 4.50
N GLN A 47 -0.27 -9.01 3.24
CA GLN A 47 -0.53 -10.36 2.75
C GLN A 47 0.62 -10.79 1.88
N VAL A 48 1.13 -11.98 2.18
CA VAL A 48 2.35 -12.53 1.61
C VAL A 48 2.01 -13.86 0.97
N ASP A 49 2.58 -14.11 -0.19
CA ASP A 49 2.42 -15.34 -0.94
C ASP A 49 3.33 -16.45 -0.38
N GLU A 50 3.18 -17.68 -0.90
CA GLU A 50 4.00 -18.84 -0.55
C GLU A 50 5.51 -18.59 -0.76
N ASP A 51 5.85 -17.75 -1.76
CA ASP A 51 7.23 -17.34 -2.09
C ASP A 51 7.77 -16.20 -1.19
N GLY A 52 6.99 -15.70 -0.24
CA GLY A 52 7.39 -14.56 0.60
C GLY A 52 7.19 -13.18 -0.06
N GLU A 53 6.62 -13.12 -1.26
CA GLU A 53 6.32 -11.85 -1.93
C GLU A 53 5.00 -11.24 -1.39
N THR A 54 5.03 -9.93 -1.08
CA THR A 54 3.82 -9.23 -0.64
C THR A 54 2.95 -8.87 -1.83
N PHE A 55 1.76 -9.45 -1.89
CA PHE A 55 0.80 -9.25 -2.99
C PHE A 55 -0.34 -8.29 -2.62
N ALA A 56 -0.56 -8.01 -1.32
CA ALA A 56 -1.44 -6.94 -0.86
C ALA A 56 -0.87 -6.22 0.37
N LEU A 57 -0.99 -4.91 0.40
CA LEU A 57 -0.48 -4.08 1.49
C LEU A 57 -1.49 -3.00 1.88
N LYS A 58 -1.76 -2.89 3.19
CA LYS A 58 -2.50 -1.79 3.81
C LYS A 58 -1.59 -1.05 4.77
N VAL A 59 -1.39 0.24 4.51
CA VAL A 59 -0.60 1.12 5.37
C VAL A 59 -1.42 2.33 5.82
N ARG A 60 -1.03 2.92 6.94
CA ARG A 60 -1.65 4.11 7.51
C ARG A 60 -0.59 5.14 7.88
N GLY A 61 -0.77 6.40 7.51
CA GLY A 61 0.20 7.45 7.86
C GLY A 61 -0.38 8.85 7.83
N SER A 62 0.32 9.79 8.45
CA SER A 62 -0.10 11.19 8.55
C SER A 62 0.20 12.01 7.28
N LYS A 63 1.08 11.50 6.41
CA LYS A 63 1.50 12.16 5.17
C LYS A 63 1.14 11.28 3.98
N LEU A 64 0.65 11.91 2.92
CA LEU A 64 0.48 11.24 1.64
C LEU A 64 1.87 10.98 1.02
N PRO A 65 2.14 9.77 0.50
CA PRO A 65 3.37 9.52 -0.24
C PRO A 65 3.43 10.38 -1.51
N PRO A 66 4.65 10.69 -2.00
CA PRO A 66 4.80 11.40 -3.27
C PRO A 66 4.12 10.64 -4.41
N ALA A 67 3.62 11.36 -5.43
CA ALA A 67 2.99 10.78 -6.62
C ALA A 67 3.89 9.75 -7.34
N SER A 68 5.22 9.89 -7.25
CA SER A 68 6.19 8.91 -7.76
C SER A 68 6.10 7.52 -7.12
N THR A 69 5.36 7.39 -6.02
CA THR A 69 5.04 6.09 -5.41
C THR A 69 4.05 5.30 -6.26
N PHE A 70 3.14 6.00 -6.95
CA PHE A 70 1.99 5.45 -7.67
C PHE A 70 2.07 5.55 -9.20
N ASN A 71 3.19 6.05 -9.73
CA ASN A 71 3.41 6.27 -11.18
C ASN A 71 4.28 5.18 -11.82
#